data_AF-A0A8T4S733-F1
#
_entry.id   AF-A0A8T4S733-F1
#
_cell.length_a   1.000
_cell.length_b   1.000
_cell.length_c   1.000
_cell.angle_alpha   90.00
_cell.angle_beta   90.00
_cell.angle_gamma   90.00
#
_symmetry.space_group_name_H-M   'P 1'
#
loop_
_entity.id
_entity.type
_entity.pdbx_description
1 polymer ?
#
loop_
_entity_poly.entity_id
_entity_poly.type
_entity_poly.pdbx_seq_one_letter_code
_entity_poly.pdbx_strand_id
1 'polypeptide(L)'
;MDIFSHGLWSYVIFNKKDKWKAVLSGILPDIISFGPYFVMSIFAGSFTRGKPGLDSLPSYVFSLYNITHSFITFVLIALLLYIITRKFYLWLLAWPLHVFIDIFSHDASFFPTPFLYPISNYRFSGYNWAHPKFIIINYILLIIAYVYLSANKKRNKDDKPERDNNRNKLNKKRNKKV
;
A
#
# COMPACT_ATOMS: atom_id res chain seq x y z
N MET A 1 9.45 1.91 -3.41
CA MET A 1 9.81 0.50 -3.03
C MET A 1 9.34 -0.44 -4.15
N ASP A 2 9.54 -1.77 -4.12
CA ASP A 2 8.97 -2.64 -5.16
C ASP A 2 7.47 -2.90 -4.98
N ILE A 3 6.77 -3.14 -6.10
CA ILE A 3 5.32 -3.35 -6.17
C ILE A 3 4.82 -4.46 -5.23
N PHE A 4 5.57 -5.55 -5.06
CA PHE A 4 5.14 -6.66 -4.21
C PHE A 4 5.15 -6.24 -2.75
N SER A 5 6.20 -5.55 -2.32
CA SER A 5 6.29 -5.02 -0.97
C SER A 5 5.15 -4.06 -0.65
N HIS A 6 4.69 -3.23 -1.59
CA HIS A 6 3.53 -2.35 -1.38
C HIS A 6 2.25 -3.16 -1.12
N GLY A 7 2.04 -4.22 -1.90
CA GLY A 7 0.93 -5.15 -1.69
C GLY A 7 1.02 -5.87 -0.33
N LEU A 8 2.21 -6.35 0.05
CA LEU A 8 2.43 -7.06 1.31
C LEU A 8 2.23 -6.15 2.52
N TRP A 9 2.78 -4.93 2.52
CA TRP A 9 2.54 -3.95 3.59
C TRP A 9 1.07 -3.54 3.68
N SER A 10 0.40 -3.37 2.54
CA SER A 10 -1.04 -3.09 2.50
C SER A 10 -1.84 -4.22 3.13
N TYR A 11 -1.51 -5.47 2.84
CA TYR A 11 -2.14 -6.62 3.49
C TYR A 11 -1.89 -6.62 4.99
N VAL A 12 -0.65 -6.37 5.43
CA VAL A 12 -0.28 -6.40 6.86
C VAL A 12 -1.08 -5.37 7.66
N ILE A 13 -1.10 -4.12 7.18
CA ILE A 13 -1.73 -2.99 7.87
C ILE A 13 -3.26 -3.07 7.78
N PHE A 14 -3.80 -3.41 6.62
CA PHE A 14 -5.25 -3.47 6.38
C PHE A 14 -5.79 -4.91 6.35
N ASN A 15 -5.27 -5.79 7.21
CA ASN A 15 -5.57 -7.24 7.22
C ASN A 15 -7.02 -7.65 7.59
N LYS A 16 -7.91 -6.68 7.76
CA LYS A 16 -9.29 -6.87 8.21
C LYS A 16 -10.24 -7.00 7.00
N LYS A 17 -11.45 -6.44 7.10
CA LYS A 17 -12.43 -6.43 6.02
C LYS A 17 -11.82 -5.78 4.77
N ASP A 18 -12.12 -6.34 3.61
CA ASP A 18 -11.68 -5.82 2.31
C ASP A 18 -10.14 -5.78 2.12
N LYS A 19 -9.37 -6.59 2.85
CA LYS A 19 -7.91 -6.65 2.77
C LYS A 19 -7.34 -6.77 1.35
N TRP A 20 -7.98 -7.55 0.48
CA TRP A 20 -7.53 -7.69 -0.92
C TRP A 20 -7.79 -6.43 -1.75
N LYS A 21 -8.84 -5.66 -1.44
CA LYS A 21 -9.04 -4.33 -2.04
C LYS A 21 -7.97 -3.36 -1.56
N ALA A 22 -7.51 -3.49 -0.31
CA ALA A 22 -6.41 -2.69 0.20
C ALA A 22 -5.10 -3.05 -0.50
N VAL A 23 -4.81 -4.34 -0.70
CA VAL A 23 -3.66 -4.80 -1.51
C VAL A 23 -3.72 -4.19 -2.92
N LEU A 24 -4.86 -4.31 -3.60
CA LEU A 24 -5.04 -3.73 -4.93
C LEU A 24 -4.86 -2.21 -4.92
N SER A 25 -5.45 -1.51 -3.95
CA SER A 25 -5.32 -0.06 -3.80
C SER A 25 -3.89 0.38 -3.50
N GLY A 26 -3.11 -0.43 -2.79
CA GLY A 26 -1.71 -0.17 -2.49
C GLY A 26 -0.81 -0.30 -3.71
N ILE A 27 -1.02 -1.32 -4.56
CA ILE A 27 -0.20 -1.51 -5.78
C ILE A 27 -0.71 -0.72 -6.99
N LEU A 28 -1.90 -0.12 -6.88
CA LEU A 28 -2.55 0.58 -7.98
C LEU A 28 -1.70 1.70 -8.60
N PRO A 29 -0.97 2.55 -7.83
CA PRO A 29 -0.14 3.61 -8.41
C PRO A 29 0.93 3.07 -9.36
N ASP A 30 1.60 1.99 -8.98
CA ASP A 30 2.62 1.33 -9.80
C ASP A 30 2.02 0.68 -11.05
N ILE A 31 0.89 -0.03 -10.89
CA ILE A 31 0.22 -0.69 -12.01
C ILE A 31 -0.22 0.32 -13.06
N ILE A 32 -0.83 1.43 -12.65
CA ILE A 32 -1.29 2.45 -13.59
C ILE A 32 -0.10 3.08 -14.32
N SER A 33 1.00 3.36 -13.61
CA SER A 33 2.13 4.07 -14.20
C SER A 33 3.00 3.16 -15.09
N PHE A 34 3.36 1.98 -14.60
CA PHE A 34 4.35 1.10 -15.22
C PHE A 34 3.74 -0.14 -15.89
N GLY A 35 2.56 -0.58 -15.48
CA GLY A 35 1.92 -1.81 -15.97
C GLY A 35 1.75 -1.84 -17.49
N PRO A 36 1.20 -0.80 -18.14
CA PRO A 36 1.08 -0.76 -19.60
C PRO A 36 2.44 -0.89 -20.30
N TYR A 37 3.48 -0.19 -19.79
CA TYR A 37 4.82 -0.26 -20.36
C TYR A 37 5.41 -1.67 -20.26
N PHE A 38 5.26 -2.30 -19.08
CA PHE A 38 5.74 -3.65 -18.83
C PHE A 38 5.10 -4.66 -19.79
N VAL A 39 3.77 -4.61 -19.96
CA VAL A 39 3.04 -5.50 -20.88
C VAL A 39 3.50 -5.30 -22.32
N MET A 40 3.59 -4.05 -22.79
CA MET A 40 4.05 -3.75 -24.15
C MET A 40 5.49 -4.23 -24.39
N SER A 41 6.37 -4.06 -23.41
CA SER A 41 7.78 -4.49 -23.51
C SER A 41 7.92 -6.01 -23.63
N ILE A 42 7.03 -6.78 -23.00
CA ILE A 42 6.99 -8.25 -23.16
C ILE A 42 6.58 -8.62 -24.59
N PHE A 43 5.48 -8.05 -25.09
CA PHE A 43 5.00 -8.35 -26.44
C PHE A 43 5.96 -7.90 -27.54
N ALA A 44 6.70 -6.80 -27.31
CA ALA A 44 7.72 -6.31 -28.22
C ALA A 44 9.04 -7.10 -28.15
N GLY A 45 9.19 -8.05 -27.22
CA GLY A 45 10.44 -8.78 -27.00
C GLY A 45 11.59 -7.93 -26.46
N SER A 46 11.32 -6.69 -26.03
CA SER A 46 12.31 -5.72 -25.54
C SER A 46 12.41 -5.70 -24.01
N PHE A 47 11.77 -6.66 -23.33
CA PHE A 47 11.79 -6.74 -21.87
C PHE A 47 13.20 -7.02 -21.35
N THR A 48 13.67 -6.17 -20.43
CA THR A 48 14.94 -6.34 -19.72
C THR A 48 14.67 -6.66 -18.26
N ARG A 49 15.51 -7.51 -17.66
CA ARG A 49 15.43 -7.81 -16.22
C ARG A 49 15.99 -6.64 -15.41
N GLY A 50 15.29 -6.26 -14.36
CA GLY A 50 15.70 -5.19 -13.44
C GLY A 50 14.97 -3.88 -13.71
N LYS A 51 15.50 -2.78 -13.15
CA LYS A 51 14.92 -1.44 -13.35
C LYS A 51 15.25 -0.95 -14.77
N PRO A 52 14.27 -0.49 -15.56
CA PRO A 52 14.54 0.09 -16.87
C PRO A 52 15.35 1.39 -16.74
N GLY A 53 16.10 1.74 -17.77
CA GLY A 53 16.73 3.05 -17.87
C GLY A 53 15.64 4.14 -17.97
N LEU A 54 15.89 5.32 -17.40
CA LEU A 54 14.90 6.41 -17.50
C LEU A 54 14.65 6.82 -18.95
N ASP A 55 15.67 6.76 -19.80
CA ASP A 55 15.59 7.13 -21.22
C ASP A 55 14.78 6.14 -22.06
N SER A 56 14.59 4.91 -21.59
CA SER A 56 13.78 3.89 -22.29
C SER A 56 12.29 3.98 -21.96
N LEU A 57 11.91 4.87 -21.03
CA LEU A 57 10.53 5.00 -20.57
C LEU A 57 9.78 6.06 -21.39
N PRO A 58 8.58 5.74 -21.91
CA PRO A 58 7.73 6.71 -22.55
C PRO A 58 7.31 7.85 -21.61
N SER A 59 7.10 9.05 -22.16
CA SER A 59 6.71 10.25 -21.39
C SER A 59 5.43 10.05 -20.56
N TYR A 60 4.48 9.25 -21.05
CA TYR A 60 3.24 8.99 -20.31
C TYR A 60 3.48 8.30 -18.95
N VAL A 61 4.54 7.49 -18.82
CA VAL A 61 4.88 6.80 -17.56
C VAL A 61 5.17 7.84 -16.49
N PHE A 62 5.93 8.89 -16.83
CA PHE A 62 6.24 9.99 -15.92
C PHE A 62 5.00 10.81 -15.55
N SER A 63 4.11 11.08 -16.53
CA SER A 63 2.85 11.79 -16.27
C SER A 63 1.94 11.00 -15.34
N LEU A 64 1.76 9.70 -15.60
CA LEU A 64 0.96 8.82 -14.74
C LEU A 64 1.61 8.64 -13.37
N TYR A 65 2.93 8.54 -13.30
CA TYR A 65 3.65 8.49 -12.02
C TYR A 65 3.38 9.76 -11.19
N ASN A 66 3.48 10.94 -11.81
CA ASN A 66 3.18 12.21 -11.14
C ASN A 66 1.75 12.28 -10.60
N ILE A 67 0.78 11.81 -11.38
CA ILE A 67 -0.62 11.81 -10.97
C ILE A 67 -0.86 10.80 -9.85
N THR A 68 -0.40 9.56 -10.02
CA THR A 68 -0.72 8.47 -9.10
C THR A 68 0.06 8.52 -7.79
N HIS A 69 1.26 9.11 -7.77
CA HIS A 69 2.10 9.22 -6.58
C HIS A 69 1.94 10.55 -5.84
N SER A 70 0.72 11.07 -5.82
CA SER A 70 0.37 12.34 -5.17
C SER A 70 -0.72 12.16 -4.11
N PHE A 71 -0.51 12.76 -2.93
CA PHE A 71 -1.55 12.84 -1.90
C PHE A 71 -2.72 13.72 -2.34
N ILE A 72 -2.47 14.74 -3.14
CA ILE A 72 -3.53 15.63 -3.64
C ILE A 72 -4.44 14.85 -4.58
N THR A 73 -3.88 14.11 -5.52
CA THR A 73 -4.66 13.24 -6.40
C THR A 73 -5.46 12.23 -5.59
N PHE A 74 -4.84 11.60 -4.58
CA PHE A 74 -5.54 10.68 -3.69
C PHE A 74 -6.73 11.36 -2.99
N VAL A 75 -6.54 12.55 -2.41
CA VAL A 75 -7.62 13.28 -1.72
C VAL A 75 -8.75 13.61 -2.69
N LEU A 76 -8.44 14.07 -3.90
CA LEU A 76 -9.45 14.38 -4.93
C LEU A 76 -10.27 13.13 -5.30
N ILE A 77 -9.62 11.99 -5.54
CA ILE A 77 -10.30 10.73 -5.88
C ILE A 77 -11.11 10.21 -4.69
N ALA A 78 -10.55 10.23 -3.49
CA ALA A 78 -11.23 9.79 -2.28
C ALA A 78 -12.46 10.66 -1.97
N LEU A 79 -12.36 11.98 -2.17
CA LEU A 79 -13.47 12.90 -2.02
C LEU A 79 -14.56 12.66 -3.06
N LEU A 80 -14.18 12.48 -4.33
CA LEU A 80 -15.13 12.14 -5.39
C LEU A 80 -15.89 10.84 -5.07
N LEU A 81 -15.17 9.79 -4.68
CA LEU A 81 -15.78 8.53 -4.26
C LEU A 81 -16.71 8.71 -3.06
N TYR A 82 -16.33 9.54 -2.09
CA TYR A 82 -17.17 9.87 -0.94
C TYR A 82 -18.44 10.62 -1.36
N ILE A 83 -18.36 11.59 -2.26
CA ILE A 83 -19.53 12.33 -2.76
C ILE A 83 -20.54 11.39 -3.44
N ILE A 84 -20.04 10.46 -4.26
CA ILE A 84 -20.87 9.50 -5.01
C ILE A 84 -21.48 8.43 -4.10
N THR A 85 -20.67 7.83 -3.22
CA THR A 85 -21.06 6.63 -2.44
C THR A 85 -21.55 6.95 -1.03
N ARG A 86 -21.28 8.17 -0.54
CA ARG A 86 -21.48 8.62 0.85
C ARG A 86 -20.83 7.73 1.89
N LYS A 87 -19.76 7.00 1.51
CA LYS A 87 -19.05 6.05 2.37
C LYS A 87 -17.56 6.30 2.35
N PHE A 88 -16.94 6.16 3.51
CA PHE A 88 -15.48 6.15 3.62
C PHE A 88 -14.95 4.71 3.58
N TYR A 89 -14.02 4.46 2.68
CA TYR A 89 -13.46 3.13 2.46
C TYR A 89 -12.07 3.03 3.07
N LEU A 90 -11.94 2.32 4.21
CA LEU A 90 -10.65 2.14 4.88
C LEU A 90 -9.60 1.46 3.99
N TRP A 91 -10.01 0.57 3.08
CA TRP A 91 -9.09 -0.09 2.17
C TRP A 91 -8.41 0.89 1.19
N LEU A 92 -9.01 2.05 0.92
CA LEU A 92 -8.44 3.08 0.04
C LEU A 92 -7.23 3.77 0.67
N LEU A 93 -7.09 3.71 2.01
CA LEU A 93 -5.93 4.25 2.72
C LEU A 93 -4.62 3.50 2.44
N ALA A 94 -4.67 2.36 1.74
CA ALA A 94 -3.47 1.71 1.24
C ALA A 94 -2.76 2.54 0.15
N TRP A 95 -3.49 3.35 -0.61
CA TRP A 95 -2.89 4.26 -1.59
C TRP A 95 -2.01 5.34 -0.94
N PRO A 96 -2.47 6.17 0.01
CA PRO A 96 -1.58 7.15 0.64
C PRO A 96 -0.47 6.48 1.45
N LEU A 97 -0.69 5.27 1.98
CA LEU A 97 0.40 4.49 2.57
C LEU A 97 1.50 4.19 1.53
N HIS A 98 1.13 3.78 0.31
CA HIS A 98 2.08 3.58 -0.81
C HIS A 98 2.91 4.83 -1.05
N VAL A 99 2.24 5.98 -1.27
CA VAL A 99 2.91 7.27 -1.53
C VAL A 99 3.82 7.66 -0.37
N PHE A 100 3.37 7.45 0.87
CA PHE A 100 4.16 7.77 2.06
C PHE A 100 5.45 6.96 2.15
N ILE A 101 5.39 5.65 1.88
CA ILE A 101 6.59 4.79 1.87
C ILE A 101 7.54 5.22 0.74
N ASP A 102 7.00 5.61 -0.41
CA ASP A 102 7.79 6.00 -1.56
C ASP A 102 8.57 7.30 -1.35
N ILE A 103 8.02 8.27 -0.62
CA ILE A 103 8.74 9.50 -0.24
C ILE A 103 10.12 9.16 0.33
N PHE A 104 10.23 8.14 1.18
CA PHE A 104 11.48 7.77 1.85
C PHE A 104 12.27 6.69 1.11
N SER A 105 11.70 6.02 0.11
CA SER A 105 12.32 4.89 -0.59
C SER A 105 12.68 5.18 -2.05
N HIS A 106 12.43 6.39 -2.53
CA HIS A 106 12.92 6.84 -3.83
C HIS A 106 13.94 7.97 -3.65
N ASP A 107 15.15 7.75 -4.14
CA ASP A 107 16.18 8.78 -4.20
C ASP A 107 15.92 9.76 -5.37
N ALA A 108 16.64 10.88 -5.38
CA ALA A 108 16.53 11.89 -6.43
C ALA A 108 16.90 11.38 -7.84
N SER A 109 17.60 10.24 -7.95
CA SER A 109 18.10 9.72 -9.23
C SER A 109 17.09 8.85 -9.98
N PHE A 110 16.08 8.30 -9.30
CA PHE A 110 15.15 7.36 -9.92
C PHE A 110 13.73 7.46 -9.34
N PHE A 111 12.87 8.19 -10.06
CA PHE A 111 11.47 8.42 -9.70
C PHE A 111 11.27 8.98 -8.28
N PRO A 112 11.87 10.13 -7.92
CA PRO A 112 11.58 10.77 -6.64
C PRO A 112 10.09 11.14 -6.52
N THR A 113 9.46 10.91 -5.36
CA THR A 113 7.99 10.90 -5.24
C THR A 113 7.36 12.31 -5.27
N PRO A 114 6.41 12.60 -6.19
CA PRO A 114 5.69 13.87 -6.35
C PRO A 114 4.51 14.02 -5.39
N PHE A 115 4.72 13.85 -4.10
CA PHE A 115 3.61 13.71 -3.15
C PHE A 115 2.68 14.95 -3.07
N LEU A 116 3.12 16.13 -3.56
CA LEU A 116 2.36 17.38 -3.64
C LEU A 116 1.97 17.81 -5.07
N TYR A 117 2.12 16.94 -6.07
CA TYR A 117 1.70 17.27 -7.44
C TYR A 117 0.17 17.39 -7.55
N PRO A 118 -0.41 18.34 -8.30
CA PRO A 118 0.25 19.32 -9.17
C PRO A 118 0.54 20.67 -8.50
N ILE A 119 0.22 20.85 -7.22
CA ILE A 119 0.42 22.13 -6.52
C ILE A 119 1.91 22.45 -6.35
N SER A 120 2.74 21.43 -6.14
CA SER A 120 4.19 21.58 -6.04
C SER A 120 4.92 20.41 -6.71
N ASN A 121 6.05 20.74 -7.33
CA ASN A 121 6.99 19.78 -7.89
C ASN A 121 8.07 19.36 -6.88
N TYR A 122 7.95 19.75 -5.60
CA TYR A 122 8.87 19.35 -4.55
C TYR A 122 8.88 17.83 -4.37
N ARG A 123 10.09 17.28 -4.20
CA ARG A 123 10.33 15.86 -3.97
C ARG A 123 11.44 15.71 -2.95
N PHE A 124 11.24 14.78 -2.03
CA PHE A 124 12.27 14.41 -1.07
C PHE A 124 13.22 13.39 -1.70
N SER A 125 14.52 13.50 -1.44
CA SER A 125 15.49 12.48 -1.84
C SER A 125 15.58 11.42 -0.74
N GLY A 126 14.84 10.34 -0.90
CA GLY A 126 14.87 9.18 -0.02
C GLY A 126 16.07 8.26 -0.25
N TYR A 127 15.98 7.07 0.35
CA TYR A 127 16.97 6.00 0.19
C TYR A 127 16.65 5.17 -1.05
N ASN A 128 17.66 4.75 -1.81
CA ASN A 128 17.47 3.91 -2.99
C ASN A 128 16.83 2.55 -2.64
N TRP A 129 15.55 2.34 -2.98
CA TRP A 129 14.87 1.07 -2.69
C TRP A 129 15.52 -0.14 -3.37
N ALA A 130 16.16 0.03 -4.52
CA ALA A 130 16.79 -1.07 -5.27
C ALA A 130 18.13 -1.48 -4.67
N HIS A 131 18.64 -0.74 -3.68
CA HIS A 131 19.86 -1.11 -2.98
C HIS A 131 19.65 -2.42 -2.20
N PRO A 132 20.52 -3.45 -2.33
CA PRO A 132 20.29 -4.77 -1.75
C PRO A 132 20.00 -4.79 -0.26
N LYS A 133 20.69 -3.94 0.53
CA LYS A 133 20.42 -3.79 1.97
C LYS A 133 18.97 -3.38 2.27
N PHE A 134 18.40 -2.44 1.50
CA PHE A 134 17.02 -2.00 1.71
C PHE A 134 16.04 -3.14 1.44
N ILE A 135 16.22 -3.83 0.31
CA ILE A 135 15.41 -5.00 -0.06
C ILE A 135 15.46 -6.05 1.06
N ILE A 136 16.65 -6.46 1.49
CA ILE A 136 16.82 -7.49 2.52
C ILE A 136 16.11 -7.08 3.82
N ILE A 137 16.36 -5.87 4.32
CA ILE A 137 15.74 -5.37 5.56
C ILE A 137 14.22 -5.31 5.42
N ASN A 138 13.70 -4.78 4.32
CA ASN A 138 12.27 -4.67 4.06
C ASN A 138 11.58 -6.05 4.07
N TYR A 139 12.15 -7.05 3.39
CA TYR A 139 11.57 -8.39 3.36
C TYR A 139 11.68 -9.11 4.72
N ILE A 140 12.74 -8.88 5.50
CA ILE A 140 12.83 -9.38 6.88
C ILE A 140 11.71 -8.77 7.76
N LEU A 141 11.50 -7.45 7.67
CA LEU A 141 10.43 -6.77 8.41
C LEU A 141 9.05 -7.29 8.01
N LEU A 142 8.82 -7.54 6.73
CA LEU A 142 7.59 -8.16 6.24
C LEU A 142 7.41 -9.56 6.83
N ILE A 143 8.43 -10.42 6.81
CA ILE A 143 8.34 -11.76 7.41
C ILE A 143 7.96 -11.66 8.89
N ILE A 144 8.64 -10.81 9.65
CA ILE A 144 8.34 -10.59 11.08
C ILE A 144 6.87 -10.15 11.26
N ALA A 145 6.41 -9.19 10.46
CA ALA A 145 5.04 -8.70 10.54
C ALA A 145 4.00 -9.80 10.24
N TYR A 146 4.22 -10.64 9.24
CA TYR A 146 3.34 -11.76 8.91
C TYR A 146 3.32 -12.85 9.98
N VAL A 147 4.48 -13.16 10.58
CA VAL A 147 4.58 -14.09 11.71
C VAL A 147 3.78 -13.54 12.90
N TYR A 148 3.95 -12.26 13.23
CA TYR A 148 3.22 -11.59 14.31
C TYR A 148 1.70 -11.62 14.08
N LEU A 149 1.23 -11.31 12.87
CA LEU A 149 -0.19 -11.38 12.53
C LEU A 149 -0.77 -12.79 12.67
N SER A 150 -0.01 -13.80 12.25
CA SER A 150 -0.43 -15.20 12.32
C SER A 150 -0.53 -15.67 13.77
N ALA A 151 0.45 -15.32 14.61
CA ALA A 151 0.45 -15.61 16.04
C ALA A 151 -0.75 -14.96 16.75
N ASN A 152 -1.03 -13.67 16.47
CA ASN A 152 -2.15 -12.96 17.06
C ASN A 152 -3.52 -13.49 16.62
N LYS A 153 -3.64 -13.96 15.37
CA LYS A 153 -4.89 -14.58 14.90
C LYS A 153 -5.16 -15.89 15.62
N LYS A 154 -4.11 -16.68 15.88
CA LYS A 154 -4.20 -17.93 16.66
C LYS A 154 -4.62 -17.64 18.11
N ARG A 155 -3.91 -16.74 18.81
CA ARG A 155 -4.27 -16.32 20.18
C ARG A 155 -5.70 -15.82 20.27
N ASN A 156 -6.12 -14.96 19.34
CA ASN A 156 -7.49 -14.45 19.34
C ASN A 156 -8.55 -15.54 19.15
N LYS A 157 -8.26 -16.59 18.38
CA LYS A 157 -9.14 -17.74 18.20
C LYS A 157 -9.21 -18.58 19.48
N ASP A 158 -8.08 -18.81 20.11
CA ASP A 158 -7.96 -19.61 21.35
C ASP A 158 -8.62 -18.91 22.54
N ASP A 159 -8.49 -17.58 22.66
CA ASP A 159 -9.07 -16.77 23.74
C ASP A 159 -10.57 -16.44 23.53
N LYS A 160 -11.14 -16.74 22.35
CA LYS A 160 -12.53 -16.37 22.02
C LYS A 160 -13.58 -17.05 22.92
N PRO A 161 -13.53 -18.36 23.19
CA PRO A 161 -14.54 -19.04 24.02
C PRO A 161 -14.59 -18.50 25.44
N GLU A 162 -13.42 -18.21 26.03
CA GLU A 162 -13.31 -17.64 27.37
C GLU A 162 -13.88 -16.21 27.42
N ARG A 163 -13.54 -15.37 26.43
CA ARG A 163 -14.09 -14.01 26.32
C ARG A 163 -15.60 -14.00 26.17
N ASP A 164 -16.16 -14.88 25.34
CA ASP A 164 -17.61 -14.98 25.14
C ASP A 164 -18.33 -15.46 26.42
N ASN A 165 -17.76 -16.44 27.13
CA ASN A 165 -18.27 -16.91 28.43
C ASN A 165 -18.28 -15.82 29.50
N ASN A 166 -17.20 -15.05 29.63
CA ASN A 166 -17.11 -13.94 30.59
C ASN A 166 -18.11 -12.83 30.27
N ARG A 167 -18.29 -12.49 28.99
CA ARG A 167 -19.28 -11.51 28.53
C ARG A 167 -20.71 -11.94 28.84
N ASN A 168 -21.05 -13.21 28.63
CA ASN A 168 -22.36 -13.77 28.96
C ASN A 168 -22.63 -13.76 30.46
N LYS A 169 -21.64 -14.11 31.30
CA LYS A 169 -21.74 -14.02 32.77
C LYS A 169 -22.00 -12.59 33.25
N LEU A 170 -21.31 -11.60 32.68
CA LEU A 170 -21.50 -10.18 32.99
C LEU A 170 -22.91 -9.69 32.63
N ASN A 171 -23.39 -10.03 31.43
CA ASN A 171 -24.75 -9.68 31.00
C ASN A 171 -25.82 -10.31 31.90
N LYS A 172 -25.65 -11.57 32.29
CA LYS A 172 -26.57 -12.26 33.22
C LYS A 172 -26.60 -11.63 34.62
N LYS A 173 -25.45 -11.13 35.11
CA LYS A 173 -25.39 -10.36 36.37
C LYS A 173 -26.08 -9.00 36.26
N ARG A 174 -25.96 -8.34 35.10
CA ARG A 174 -26.57 -7.02 34.86
C ARG A 174 -28.10 -7.10 34.79
N ASN A 175 -28.63 -8.12 34.12
CA ASN A 175 -30.08 -8.33 33.99
C ASN A 175 -30.77 -8.83 35.27
N LYS A 176 -30.00 -9.28 36.29
CA LYS A 176 -30.53 -9.67 37.61
C LYS A 176 -30.59 -8.52 38.62
N LYS A 177 -30.04 -7.34 38.25
CA LYS A 177 -30.01 -6.14 39.10
C LYS A 177 -31.05 -5.08 38.69
N VAL A 178 -31.85 -5.38 37.66
CA VAL A 178 -33.03 -4.61 37.21
C VAL A 178 -34.25 -5.45 37.58
#